data_AF-A0AAV9B0T7-F1
#
_entry.id   AF-A0AAV9B0T7-F1
#
_cell.length_a   1.000
_cell.length_b   1.000
_cell.length_c   1.000
_cell.angle_alpha   90.00
_cell.angle_beta   90.00
_cell.angle_gamma   90.00
#
_symmetry.space_group_name_H-M   'P 1'
#
loop_
_entity.id
_entity.type
_entity.pdbx_description
1 polymer ?
#
loop_
_entity_poly.entity_id
_entity_poly.type
_entity_poly.pdbx_seq_one_letter_code
_entity_poly.pdbx_strand_id
1 'polypeptide(L)'
;MTQNEQEWIEYSNVMTDVVESSGLPMKIFYDLRGNHDNFGVSEAGGMYDYFQKYSINAALGRTGIVHSVTLQVSGSPSMIIIVRPFISR
;
A
#
# COMPACT_ATOMS: atom_id res chain seq x y z
N MET A 1 -16.02 -2.15 -12.34
CA MET A 1 -16.25 -2.55 -10.94
C MET A 1 -15.90 -1.35 -10.11
N THR A 2 -16.83 -0.84 -9.32
CA THR A 2 -16.64 0.35 -8.48
C THR A 2 -15.98 -0.05 -7.16
N GLN A 3 -15.20 0.84 -6.56
CA GLN A 3 -14.60 0.59 -5.26
C GLN A 3 -15.65 0.49 -4.15
N ASN A 4 -15.39 -0.36 -3.16
CA ASN A 4 -16.20 -0.51 -1.96
C ASN A 4 -15.44 0.05 -0.74
N GLU A 5 -15.95 1.12 -0.14
CA GLU A 5 -15.34 1.76 1.03
C GLU A 5 -15.22 0.80 2.22
N GLN A 6 -16.20 -0.10 2.40
CA GLN A 6 -16.21 -1.04 3.52
C GLN A 6 -15.02 -2.02 3.46
N GLU A 7 -14.64 -2.46 2.26
CA GLU A 7 -13.45 -3.30 2.08
C GLU A 7 -12.17 -2.55 2.44
N TRP A 8 -12.10 -1.25 2.15
CA TRP A 8 -10.94 -0.42 2.50
C TRP A 8 -10.85 -0.12 4.00
N ILE A 9 -11.99 0.07 4.67
CA ILE A 9 -12.05 0.19 6.13
C ILE A 9 -11.57 -1.12 6.78
N GLU A 10 -12.07 -2.27 6.32
CA GLU A 10 -11.66 -3.58 6.82
C GLU A 10 -10.16 -3.82 6.56
N TYR A 11 -9.69 -3.50 5.35
CA TYR A 11 -8.27 -3.57 5.01
C TYR A 11 -7.39 -2.75 5.97
N SER A 12 -7.77 -1.50 6.22
CA SER A 12 -7.03 -0.63 7.16
C SER A 12 -6.98 -1.20 8.56
N ASN A 13 -8.09 -1.75 9.06
CA ASN A 13 -8.16 -2.36 10.38
C ASN A 13 -7.25 -3.60 10.45
N VAL A 14 -7.35 -4.51 9.48
CA VAL A 14 -6.51 -5.71 9.41
C VAL A 14 -5.03 -5.36 9.32
N MET A 15 -4.66 -4.36 8.50
CA MET A 15 -3.27 -3.95 8.39
C MET A 15 -2.74 -3.31 9.68
N THR A 16 -3.59 -2.59 10.42
CA THR A 16 -3.25 -2.08 11.75
C THR A 16 -2.99 -3.24 12.73
N ASP A 17 -3.88 -4.23 12.77
CA ASP A 17 -3.73 -5.42 13.62
C ASP A 17 -2.45 -6.20 13.27
N VAL A 18 -2.10 -6.32 11.99
CA VAL A 18 -0.85 -6.97 11.53
C VAL A 18 0.39 -6.19 12.00
N VAL A 19 0.38 -4.87 11.86
CA VAL A 19 1.49 -4.01 12.32
C VAL A 19 1.69 -4.17 13.83
N GLU A 20 0.60 -4.10 14.61
CA GLU A 20 0.65 -4.23 16.07
C GLU A 20 1.08 -5.62 16.52
N SER A 21 0.45 -6.67 16.00
CA SER A 21 0.72 -8.07 16.39
C SER A 21 2.09 -8.56 15.97
N SER A 22 2.65 -8.04 14.88
CA SER A 22 4.00 -8.39 14.44
C SER A 22 5.11 -7.73 15.27
N GLY A 23 4.81 -6.64 15.99
CA GLY A 23 5.83 -5.81 16.65
C GLY A 23 6.80 -5.14 15.67
N LEU A 24 6.52 -5.18 14.37
CA LEU A 24 7.38 -4.61 13.34
C LEU A 24 7.01 -3.13 13.11
N PRO A 25 7.99 -2.24 12.86
CA PRO A 25 7.70 -0.84 12.60
C PRO A 25 6.83 -0.68 11.33
N MET A 26 5.70 0.04 11.43
CA MET A 26 4.78 0.31 10.31
C MET A 26 5.50 0.75 9.01
N LYS A 27 6.59 1.50 9.14
CA LYS A 27 7.42 1.97 8.02
C LYS A 27 7.99 0.87 7.13
N ILE A 28 8.01 -0.40 7.54
CA ILE A 28 8.51 -1.49 6.69
C ILE A 28 7.42 -2.14 5.84
N PHE A 29 6.15 -1.86 6.15
CA PHE A 29 5.01 -2.36 5.39
C PHE A 29 4.81 -1.53 4.13
N TYR A 30 4.44 -2.19 3.04
CA TYR A 30 4.14 -1.58 1.76
C TYR A 30 2.86 -2.18 1.21
N ASP A 31 1.91 -1.34 0.82
CA ASP A 31 0.72 -1.80 0.13
C ASP A 31 1.09 -2.09 -1.33
N LEU A 32 1.03 -3.37 -1.70
CA LEU A 32 1.14 -3.79 -3.11
C LEU A 32 -0.19 -3.63 -3.84
N ARG A 33 -1.30 -3.61 -3.07
CA ARG A 33 -2.60 -3.17 -3.55
C ARG A 33 -2.49 -1.67 -3.79
N GLY A 34 -2.11 -1.29 -5.01
CA GLY A 34 -2.30 0.08 -5.49
C GLY A 34 -3.78 0.36 -5.68
N ASN A 35 -4.08 1.50 -6.30
CA ASN A 35 -5.40 1.80 -6.82
C ASN A 35 -5.71 0.93 -8.06
N HIS A 36 -5.66 -0.40 -7.91
CA HIS A 36 -5.93 -1.38 -8.96
C HIS A 36 -7.43 -1.42 -9.32
N ASP A 37 -8.26 -0.79 -8.48
CA ASP A 37 -9.67 -0.50 -8.73
C ASP A 37 -9.86 0.88 -9.40
N ASN A 38 -8.91 1.32 -10.24
CA ASN A 38 -8.94 2.57 -10.98
C ASN A 38 -10.04 2.65 -12.07
N PHE A 39 -10.86 1.60 -12.24
CA PHE A 39 -12.10 1.69 -13.01
C PHE A 39 -13.15 2.50 -12.22
N GLY A 40 -12.96 3.82 -12.16
CA GLY A 40 -13.96 4.75 -11.61
C GLY A 40 -13.47 5.77 -10.59
N VAL A 41 -12.16 5.90 -10.35
CA VAL A 41 -11.64 7.01 -9.53
C VAL A 41 -11.51 8.22 -10.43
N SER A 42 -12.42 9.17 -10.28
CA SER A 42 -12.50 10.38 -11.09
C SER A 42 -11.34 11.35 -10.84
N GLU A 43 -10.74 11.33 -9.65
CA GLU A 43 -9.68 12.26 -9.24
C GLU A 43 -8.79 11.65 -8.14
N ALA A 44 -7.47 11.78 -8.29
CA ALA A 44 -6.51 11.39 -7.26
C ALA A 44 -6.61 12.32 -6.05
N GLY A 45 -6.70 11.76 -4.84
CA GLY A 45 -6.99 12.50 -3.61
C GLY A 45 -8.45 12.97 -3.48
N GLY A 46 -9.31 12.59 -4.43
CA GLY A 46 -10.74 12.90 -4.40
C GLY A 46 -11.52 12.07 -3.37
N MET A 47 -12.84 12.33 -3.29
CA MET A 47 -13.73 11.67 -2.34
C MET A 47 -13.71 10.13 -2.41
N TYR A 48 -13.44 9.57 -3.59
CA TYR A 48 -13.44 8.14 -3.85
C TYR A 48 -12.03 7.54 -3.96
N ASP A 49 -10.99 8.30 -3.63
CA ASP A 49 -9.63 7.78 -3.55
C ASP A 49 -9.42 7.09 -2.20
N TYR A 50 -9.97 5.88 -2.06
CA TYR A 50 -9.88 5.11 -0.83
C TYR A 50 -8.46 4.60 -0.57
N PHE A 51 -7.65 4.41 -1.62
CA PHE A 51 -6.22 4.14 -1.44
C PHE A 51 -5.55 5.29 -0.67
N GLN A 52 -5.80 6.54 -1.06
CA GLN A 52 -5.23 7.70 -0.38
C GLN A 52 -5.75 7.86 1.06
N LYS A 53 -6.98 7.41 1.35
CA LYS A 53 -7.59 7.51 2.69
C LYS A 53 -7.14 6.42 3.67
N TYR A 54 -6.97 5.19 3.19
CA TYR A 54 -6.90 4.00 4.07
C TYR A 54 -5.59 3.20 3.95
N SER A 55 -4.73 3.48 2.97
CA SER A 55 -3.48 2.71 2.80
C SER A 55 -2.35 3.17 3.72
N ILE A 56 -1.46 2.25 4.10
CA ILE A 56 -0.24 2.55 4.86
C ILE A 56 0.70 3.45 4.04
N ASN A 57 0.82 3.18 2.74
CA ASN A 57 1.62 3.93 1.80
C ASN A 57 1.18 5.40 1.79
N ALA A 58 -0.12 5.68 1.66
CA ALA A 58 -0.62 7.05 1.70
C ALA A 58 -0.35 7.72 3.06
N ALA A 59 -0.57 7.01 4.17
CA ALA A 59 -0.27 7.51 5.52
C ALA A 59 1.24 7.85 5.71
N LEU A 60 2.11 7.13 5.02
CA LEU A 60 3.56 7.36 5.01
C LEU A 60 4.03 8.30 3.88
N GLY A 61 3.11 8.91 3.12
CA GLY A 61 3.43 9.82 2.01
C GLY A 61 4.01 9.13 0.77
N ARG A 62 3.83 7.82 0.63
CA ARG A 62 4.28 6.99 -0.50
C ARG A 62 3.19 6.93 -1.57
N THR A 63 3.13 7.95 -2.41
CA THR A 63 2.13 8.05 -3.49
C THR A 63 2.66 7.56 -4.85
N GLY A 64 3.93 7.15 -4.91
CA GLY A 64 4.55 6.65 -6.14
C GLY A 64 4.02 5.26 -6.55
N ILE A 65 3.99 5.02 -7.87
CA ILE A 65 3.57 3.73 -8.42
C ILE A 65 4.64 2.67 -8.13
N VAL A 66 4.21 1.54 -7.57
CA VAL A 66 5.05 0.34 -7.42
C VAL A 66 5.06 -0.43 -8.73
N HIS A 67 6.12 -0.28 -9.52
CA HIS A 67 6.24 -0.98 -10.82
C HIS A 67 6.74 -2.43 -10.69
N SER A 68 7.56 -2.70 -9.67
CA SER A 68 8.17 -4.01 -9.47
C SER A 68 8.48 -4.24 -8.00
N VAL A 69 8.36 -5.49 -7.59
CA VAL A 69 8.81 -5.98 -6.29
C VAL A 69 9.86 -7.05 -6.55
N THR A 70 11.05 -6.87 -5.99
CA THR A 70 12.09 -7.90 -6.00
C THR A 70 12.23 -8.47 -4.60
N LEU A 71 12.12 -9.80 -4.51
CA LEU A 71 12.40 -10.54 -3.29
C LEU A 71 13.91 -10.84 -3.24
N GLN A 72 14.62 -10.30 -2.27
CA GLN A 72 16.01 -10.65 -1.99
C GLN A 72 16.08 -11.45 -0.70
N VAL A 73 16.45 -12.74 -0.81
CA VAL A 73 16.63 -13.62 0.34
C VAL A 73 18.13 -13.76 0.62
N SER A 74 18.61 -13.16 1.71
CA SER A 74 19.97 -13.41 2.21
C SER A 74 19.91 -14.35 3.42
N GLY A 75 20.04 -15.66 3.19
CA GLY A 75 20.39 -16.66 4.21
C GLY A 75 19.47 -16.83 5.45
N SER A 76 18.38 -16.08 5.58
CA SER A 76 17.40 -16.15 6.68
C SER A 76 16.06 -15.54 6.20
N PRO A 77 14.90 -15.91 6.79
CA PRO A 77 13.57 -15.72 6.17
C PRO A 77 13.00 -14.30 6.31
N SER A 78 13.85 -13.28 6.36
CA SER A 78 13.40 -11.89 6.32
C SER A 78 13.10 -11.48 4.87
N MET A 79 11.81 -11.37 4.55
CA MET A 79 11.32 -10.88 3.27
C MET A 79 11.60 -9.38 3.14
N ILE A 80 12.49 -8.99 2.23
CA ILE A 80 12.72 -7.59 1.85
C ILE A 80 12.02 -7.34 0.51
N ILE A 81 11.02 -6.45 0.51
CA ILE A 81 10.36 -5.94 -0.69
C ILE A 81 11.00 -4.60 -1.05
N ILE A 82 11.75 -4.56 -2.16
CA ILE A 82 12.31 -3.29 -2.68
C ILE A 82 11.29 -2.66 -3.64
N VAL A 83 10.72 -1.53 -3.24
CA VAL A 83 9.94 -0.65 -4.11
C VAL A 83 10.86 0.43 -4.66
N ARG A 84 11.04 0.48 -6.00
CA ARG A 84 11.79 1.55 -6.65
C ARG A 84 10.83 2.60 -7.23
N PRO A 85 10.80 3.84 -6.71
CA PRO A 85 10.10 4.92 -7.40
C PRO A 85 10.81 5.21 -8.73
N PHE A 86 10.04 5.26 -9.82
CA PHE A 86 10.56 5.72 -11.11
C PHE A 86 10.72 7.24 -11.06
N ILE A 87 11.95 7.73 -11.22
CA ILE A 87 12.24 9.17 -11.37
C ILE A 87 12.49 9.39 -12.86
N SER A 88 11.54 10.01 -13.58
CA SER A 88 11.81 10.50 -14.93
C SER A 88 12.73 11.72 -14.84
N ARG A 89 13.86 11.68 -15.54
CA ARG A 89 14.69 12.85 -15.78
C ARG A 89 14.07 13.74 -16.86
#